data_AF-A0A2A4QB86-F1
#
_entry.id   AF-A0A2A4QB86-F1
#
_cell.length_a   1.000
_cell.length_b   1.000
_cell.length_c   1.000
_cell.angle_alpha   90.00
_cell.angle_beta   90.00
_cell.angle_gamma   90.00
#
_symmetry.space_group_name_H-M   'P 1'
#
loop_
_entity.id
_entity.type
_entity.pdbx_description
1 polymer ?
#
loop_
_entity_poly.entity_id
_entity_poly.type
_entity_poly.pdbx_seq_one_letter_code
_entity_poly.pdbx_strand_id
1 'polypeptide(L)'
;MRKEHNPQASIFEFYGEHETGQQLKIISTILDANPTIINVASAVLIKPNTKETGRNGLTVESIVRAGLLKQMMGLTYEELSFYLQDSVSYSTFARIDHLNGPSKTCLQSCISKVDATTWEAINRILLADSAAKGIEKGRMVRIDSTVTESNIHEPTDSSLLWDCVRVMVRQLYRFKDVLTPETFYFCDRSRAAKKRMNNIAYMRGTKKKVKLYQSLLKHTKETRDYLQVAVTKQHHTIKPMIFMVLEQEARTLLALTDKIIRQTERRVLNGEKVPHQDKVFSIFEPHTDIVIKGGRDIQYGHKLNFTTGKSGMVLDGMALN
;
A
#
# COMPACT_ATOMS: atom_id res chain seq x y z
N MET A 1 -25.83 -14.26 1.32
CA MET A 1 -24.96 -15.44 1.60
C MET A 1 -23.91 -15.58 0.51
N ARG A 2 -22.75 -16.21 0.78
CA ARG A 2 -21.69 -16.48 -0.22
C ARG A 2 -21.49 -17.99 -0.36
N LYS A 3 -21.45 -18.47 -1.61
CA LYS A 3 -21.17 -19.87 -1.95
C LYS A 3 -19.72 -20.00 -2.44
N GLU A 4 -19.18 -21.21 -2.41
CA GLU A 4 -17.81 -21.47 -2.88
C GLU A 4 -17.70 -21.41 -4.41
N HIS A 5 -18.57 -22.15 -5.10
CA HIS A 5 -18.63 -22.21 -6.57
C HIS A 5 -20.08 -22.17 -7.08
N ASN A 6 -20.25 -21.91 -8.37
CA ASN A 6 -21.54 -22.03 -9.06
C ASN A 6 -21.54 -23.30 -9.94
N PRO A 7 -22.27 -24.37 -9.58
CA PRO A 7 -22.22 -25.65 -10.30
C PRO A 7 -22.80 -25.57 -11.73
N GLN A 8 -23.53 -24.50 -12.08
CA GLN A 8 -24.19 -24.35 -13.39
C GLN A 8 -23.39 -23.54 -14.42
N ALA A 9 -22.20 -23.03 -14.08
CA ALA A 9 -21.43 -22.14 -14.97
C ALA A 9 -20.82 -22.86 -16.21
N SER A 10 -20.66 -24.18 -16.16
CA SER A 10 -19.86 -24.97 -17.11
C SER A 10 -20.51 -25.19 -18.50
N ILE A 11 -21.81 -24.89 -18.69
CA ILE A 11 -22.53 -25.37 -19.88
C ILE A 11 -22.29 -24.48 -21.12
N PHE A 12 -21.78 -23.25 -20.96
CA PHE A 12 -21.53 -22.32 -22.05
C PHE A 12 -20.23 -21.51 -21.84
N GLU A 13 -19.09 -22.20 -21.72
CA GLU A 13 -17.79 -21.52 -21.69
C GLU A 13 -17.40 -21.02 -23.08
N PHE A 14 -17.28 -19.71 -23.23
CA PHE A 14 -16.77 -19.08 -24.46
C PHE A 14 -15.49 -18.32 -24.19
N TYR A 15 -14.42 -18.71 -24.90
CA TYR A 15 -13.16 -17.99 -24.94
C TYR A 15 -12.88 -17.58 -26.39
N GLY A 16 -12.53 -16.32 -26.60
CA GLY A 16 -12.16 -15.83 -27.92
C GLY A 16 -10.92 -16.52 -28.47
N GLU A 17 -10.83 -16.65 -29.79
CA GLU A 17 -9.71 -17.31 -30.49
C GLU A 17 -8.40 -16.52 -30.45
N HIS A 18 -8.44 -15.26 -30.02
CA HIS A 18 -7.26 -14.44 -29.83
C HIS A 18 -6.42 -14.93 -28.63
N GLU A 19 -5.15 -14.56 -28.63
CA GLU A 19 -4.15 -15.03 -27.65
C GLU A 19 -4.63 -14.90 -26.19
N THR A 20 -5.17 -13.74 -25.81
CA THR A 20 -5.69 -13.52 -24.45
C THR A 20 -6.80 -14.49 -24.06
N GLY A 21 -7.72 -14.81 -24.97
CA GLY A 21 -8.84 -15.72 -24.70
C GLY A 21 -8.34 -17.13 -24.47
N GLN A 22 -7.41 -17.60 -25.30
CA GLN A 22 -6.79 -18.91 -25.15
C GLN A 22 -5.92 -19.00 -23.88
N GLN A 23 -5.20 -17.94 -23.51
CA GLN A 23 -4.48 -17.87 -22.24
C GLN A 23 -5.43 -18.01 -21.03
N LEU A 24 -6.55 -17.27 -21.02
CA LEU A 24 -7.55 -17.37 -19.95
C LEU A 24 -8.17 -18.77 -19.87
N LYS A 25 -8.41 -19.42 -21.00
CA LYS A 25 -8.88 -20.81 -21.04
C LYS A 25 -7.93 -21.77 -20.34
N ILE A 26 -6.63 -21.70 -20.67
CA ILE A 26 -5.59 -22.53 -20.05
C ILE A 26 -5.55 -22.29 -18.54
N ILE A 27 -5.54 -21.02 -18.12
CA ILE A 27 -5.51 -20.66 -16.69
C ILE A 27 -6.77 -21.18 -16.00
N SER A 28 -7.95 -21.06 -16.62
CA SER A 28 -9.18 -21.60 -16.06
C SER A 28 -9.07 -23.10 -15.80
N THR A 29 -8.57 -23.87 -16.77
CA THR A 29 -8.37 -25.32 -16.62
C THR A 29 -7.41 -25.66 -15.48
N ILE A 30 -6.34 -24.88 -15.29
CA ILE A 30 -5.40 -25.06 -14.18
C ILE A 30 -6.09 -24.80 -12.84
N LEU A 31 -6.88 -23.73 -12.73
CA LEU A 31 -7.64 -23.42 -11.51
C LEU A 31 -8.67 -24.50 -11.19
N ASP A 32 -9.35 -25.01 -12.21
CA ASP A 32 -10.36 -26.08 -12.08
C ASP A 32 -9.76 -27.41 -11.62
N ALA A 33 -8.55 -27.71 -12.08
CA ALA A 33 -7.80 -28.88 -11.63
C ALA A 33 -7.31 -28.76 -10.17
N ASN A 34 -7.39 -27.57 -9.56
CA ASN A 34 -6.89 -27.27 -8.23
C ASN A 34 -8.00 -26.71 -7.30
N PRO A 35 -9.07 -27.47 -7.00
CA PRO A 35 -10.22 -26.98 -6.23
C PRO A 35 -9.87 -26.58 -4.78
N THR A 36 -8.75 -27.06 -4.25
CA THR A 36 -8.23 -26.68 -2.92
C THR A 36 -7.92 -25.19 -2.82
N ILE A 37 -7.66 -24.50 -3.94
CA ILE A 37 -7.53 -23.04 -4.01
C ILE A 37 -8.77 -22.35 -3.45
N ILE A 38 -9.96 -22.88 -3.78
CA ILE A 38 -11.24 -22.32 -3.33
C ILE A 38 -11.37 -22.49 -1.82
N ASN A 39 -10.97 -23.63 -1.25
CA ASN A 39 -11.03 -23.87 0.19
C ASN A 39 -10.16 -22.87 0.98
N VAL A 40 -8.96 -22.58 0.47
CA VAL A 40 -8.06 -21.59 1.08
C VAL A 40 -8.67 -20.19 1.03
N ALA A 41 -9.22 -19.79 -0.11
CA ALA A 41 -9.87 -18.49 -0.26
C ALA A 41 -11.17 -18.38 0.55
N SER A 42 -11.93 -19.48 0.69
CA SER A 42 -13.17 -19.56 1.46
C SER A 42 -12.95 -19.16 2.91
N ALA A 43 -11.83 -19.54 3.51
CA ALA A 43 -11.52 -19.26 4.92
C ALA A 43 -11.53 -17.76 5.26
N VAL A 44 -11.18 -16.89 4.30
CA VAL A 44 -11.15 -15.43 4.50
C VAL A 44 -12.39 -14.74 3.90
N LEU A 45 -13.00 -15.35 2.89
CA LEU A 45 -14.13 -14.76 2.16
C LEU A 45 -15.50 -15.13 2.77
N ILE A 46 -15.62 -16.26 3.45
CA ILE A 46 -16.89 -16.68 4.06
C ILE A 46 -16.88 -16.28 5.54
N LYS A 47 -17.87 -15.48 5.94
CA LYS A 47 -18.04 -15.12 7.35
C LYS A 47 -18.86 -16.20 8.06
N PRO A 48 -18.41 -16.71 9.22
CA PRO A 48 -19.24 -17.57 10.04
C PRO A 48 -20.47 -16.78 10.55
N ASN A 49 -21.61 -17.46 10.71
CA ASN A 49 -22.85 -16.93 11.29
C ASN A 49 -23.53 -15.77 10.54
N THR A 50 -23.39 -15.71 9.22
CA THR A 50 -24.17 -14.76 8.40
C THR A 50 -25.62 -15.24 8.28
N LYS A 51 -26.61 -14.42 8.69
CA LYS A 51 -28.04 -14.74 8.50
C LYS A 51 -28.38 -14.92 7.02
N GLU A 52 -29.24 -15.89 6.71
CA GLU A 52 -29.70 -16.19 5.34
C GLU A 52 -30.73 -15.17 4.84
N THR A 53 -30.29 -13.92 4.65
CA THR A 53 -31.16 -12.83 4.20
C THR A 53 -30.52 -12.06 3.05
N GLY A 54 -31.32 -11.68 2.05
CA GLY A 54 -30.90 -10.83 0.91
C GLY A 54 -30.26 -11.59 -0.26
N ARG A 55 -29.73 -10.83 -1.25
CA ARG A 55 -29.11 -11.37 -2.47
C ARG A 55 -27.84 -12.17 -2.15
N ASN A 56 -27.61 -13.25 -2.90
CA ASN A 56 -26.35 -13.98 -2.83
C ASN A 56 -25.20 -13.12 -3.37
N GLY A 57 -24.09 -13.07 -2.64
CA GLY A 57 -22.87 -12.40 -3.09
C GLY A 57 -22.14 -13.22 -4.15
N LEU A 58 -21.11 -12.62 -4.76
CA LEU A 58 -20.18 -13.33 -5.64
C LEU A 58 -19.62 -14.58 -4.94
N THR A 59 -19.48 -15.67 -5.71
CA THR A 59 -18.87 -16.90 -5.23
C THR A 59 -17.39 -16.68 -4.91
N VAL A 60 -16.82 -17.51 -4.04
CA VAL A 60 -15.38 -17.47 -3.71
C VAL A 60 -14.55 -17.60 -4.98
N GLU A 61 -14.91 -18.53 -5.84
CA GLU A 61 -14.26 -18.75 -7.11
C GLU A 61 -14.28 -17.51 -8.03
N SER A 62 -15.44 -16.86 -8.19
CA SER A 62 -15.52 -15.66 -9.01
C SER A 62 -14.67 -14.52 -8.46
N ILE A 63 -14.55 -14.42 -7.14
CA ILE A 63 -13.71 -13.41 -6.48
C ILE A 63 -12.23 -13.67 -6.78
N VAL A 64 -11.77 -14.92 -6.65
CA VAL A 64 -10.37 -15.30 -6.95
C VAL A 64 -10.05 -15.05 -8.43
N ARG A 65 -10.90 -15.53 -9.34
CA ARG A 65 -10.70 -15.35 -10.79
C ARG A 65 -10.75 -13.88 -11.21
N ALA A 66 -11.69 -13.09 -10.68
CA ALA A 66 -11.73 -11.65 -10.95
C ALA A 66 -10.49 -10.93 -10.39
N GLY A 67 -9.97 -11.34 -9.23
CA GLY A 67 -8.73 -10.84 -8.66
C GLY A 67 -7.51 -11.13 -9.54
N LEU A 68 -7.39 -12.36 -10.05
CA LEU A 68 -6.34 -12.76 -10.98
C LEU A 68 -6.43 -11.95 -12.28
N LEU A 69 -7.62 -11.87 -12.88
CA LEU A 69 -7.85 -11.11 -14.11
C LEU A 69 -7.45 -9.64 -13.94
N LYS A 70 -7.85 -9.02 -12.81
CA LYS A 70 -7.48 -7.64 -12.48
C LYS A 70 -5.96 -7.46 -12.48
N GLN A 71 -5.24 -8.36 -11.82
CA GLN A 71 -3.80 -8.23 -11.66
C GLN A 71 -3.04 -8.52 -12.96
N MET A 72 -3.45 -9.56 -13.69
CA MET A 72 -2.83 -9.91 -14.98
C MET A 72 -2.97 -8.81 -16.03
N MET A 73 -4.12 -8.14 -16.06
CA MET A 73 -4.44 -7.13 -17.06
C MET A 73 -4.17 -5.70 -16.57
N GLY A 74 -3.67 -5.52 -15.34
CA GLY A 74 -3.36 -4.20 -14.78
C GLY A 74 -4.58 -3.29 -14.56
N LEU A 75 -5.77 -3.86 -14.39
CA LEU A 75 -7.04 -3.12 -14.39
C LEU A 75 -7.30 -2.42 -13.06
N THR A 76 -7.90 -1.23 -13.14
CA THR A 76 -8.63 -0.60 -12.04
C THR A 76 -9.91 -1.38 -11.73
N TYR A 77 -10.56 -1.11 -10.59
CA TYR A 77 -11.84 -1.77 -10.27
C TYR A 77 -12.98 -1.26 -11.17
N GLU A 78 -12.91 -0.02 -11.61
CA GLU A 78 -13.77 0.57 -12.63
C GLU A 78 -13.66 -0.21 -13.96
N GLU A 79 -12.44 -0.36 -14.48
CA GLU A 79 -12.20 -1.10 -15.72
C GLU A 79 -12.57 -2.58 -15.60
N LEU A 80 -12.24 -3.22 -14.47
CA LEU A 80 -12.62 -4.62 -14.24
C LEU A 80 -14.14 -4.80 -14.27
N SER A 81 -14.90 -3.90 -13.63
CA SER A 81 -16.36 -3.92 -13.63
C SER A 81 -16.94 -3.73 -15.03
N PHE A 82 -16.33 -2.85 -15.83
CA PHE A 82 -16.70 -2.63 -17.23
C PHE A 82 -16.41 -3.87 -18.08
N TYR A 83 -15.17 -4.39 -18.07
CA TYR A 83 -14.79 -5.49 -18.94
C TYR A 83 -15.44 -6.83 -18.56
N LEU A 84 -15.83 -7.03 -17.30
CA LEU A 84 -16.63 -8.20 -16.91
C LEU A 84 -18.06 -8.19 -17.50
N GLN A 85 -18.55 -7.04 -17.96
CA GLN A 85 -19.84 -6.93 -18.64
C GLN A 85 -19.67 -6.91 -20.17
N ASP A 86 -18.58 -6.32 -20.66
CA ASP A 86 -18.33 -6.10 -22.08
C ASP A 86 -17.64 -7.31 -22.77
N SER A 87 -16.75 -8.01 -22.06
CA SER A 87 -15.98 -9.13 -22.63
C SER A 87 -16.51 -10.48 -22.16
N VAL A 88 -17.02 -11.28 -23.10
CA VAL A 88 -17.49 -12.65 -22.85
C VAL A 88 -16.37 -13.55 -22.34
N SER A 89 -15.13 -13.37 -22.83
CA SER A 89 -13.99 -14.18 -22.34
C SER A 89 -13.68 -13.87 -20.88
N TYR A 90 -13.81 -12.61 -20.46
CA TYR A 90 -13.49 -12.19 -19.09
C TYR A 90 -14.58 -12.61 -18.11
N SER A 91 -15.85 -12.45 -18.52
CA SER A 91 -17.00 -12.89 -17.73
C SER A 91 -17.01 -14.41 -17.57
N THR A 92 -16.73 -15.15 -18.65
CA THR A 92 -16.55 -16.62 -18.64
C THR A 92 -15.41 -17.01 -17.70
N PHE A 93 -14.22 -16.42 -17.87
CA PHE A 93 -13.07 -16.71 -17.01
C PHE A 93 -13.37 -16.46 -15.53
N ALA A 94 -14.06 -15.36 -15.22
CA ALA A 94 -14.42 -14.98 -13.85
C ALA A 94 -15.66 -15.71 -13.33
N ARG A 95 -16.34 -16.52 -14.15
CA ARG A 95 -17.61 -17.20 -13.82
C ARG A 95 -18.68 -16.22 -13.33
N ILE A 96 -18.73 -15.06 -13.95
CA ILE A 96 -19.66 -13.97 -13.65
C ILE A 96 -20.59 -13.80 -14.85
N ASP A 97 -21.88 -13.67 -14.58
CA ASP A 97 -22.86 -13.32 -15.62
C ASP A 97 -22.60 -11.89 -16.12
N HIS A 98 -22.29 -11.76 -17.41
CA HIS A 98 -22.00 -10.49 -18.06
C HIS A 98 -23.22 -9.56 -18.10
N LEU A 99 -24.44 -10.11 -18.13
CA LEU A 99 -25.68 -9.31 -18.15
C LEU A 99 -25.95 -8.63 -16.80
N ASN A 100 -25.41 -9.19 -15.71
CA ASN A 100 -25.59 -8.70 -14.34
C ASN A 100 -24.24 -8.58 -13.63
N GLY A 101 -23.28 -7.92 -14.29
CA GLY A 101 -21.93 -7.78 -13.76
C GLY A 101 -21.86 -7.01 -12.43
N PRO A 102 -20.88 -7.32 -11.57
CA PRO A 102 -20.73 -6.66 -10.27
C PRO A 102 -20.21 -5.23 -10.44
N SER A 103 -20.67 -4.34 -9.57
CA SER A 103 -20.12 -2.99 -9.46
C SER A 103 -18.66 -2.98 -9.01
N LYS A 104 -17.93 -1.90 -9.31
CA LYS A 104 -16.57 -1.66 -8.83
C LYS A 104 -16.43 -1.79 -7.30
N THR A 105 -17.41 -1.30 -6.54
CA THR A 105 -17.40 -1.32 -5.07
C THR A 105 -17.60 -2.74 -4.54
N CYS A 106 -18.45 -3.53 -5.20
CA CYS A 106 -18.63 -4.94 -4.91
C CYS A 106 -17.31 -5.70 -5.12
N LEU A 107 -16.69 -5.55 -6.29
CA LEU A 107 -15.41 -6.18 -6.63
C LEU A 107 -14.31 -5.79 -5.65
N GLN A 108 -14.13 -4.49 -5.38
CA GLN A 108 -13.13 -4.00 -4.45
C GLN A 108 -13.33 -4.58 -3.05
N SER A 109 -14.54 -4.53 -2.50
CA SER A 109 -14.84 -5.02 -1.15
C SER A 109 -14.73 -6.54 -0.99
N CYS A 110 -14.70 -7.29 -2.09
CA CYS A 110 -14.52 -8.73 -2.10
C CYS A 110 -13.08 -9.12 -2.33
N ILE A 111 -12.44 -8.60 -3.38
CA ILE A 111 -11.07 -8.92 -3.76
C ILE A 111 -10.08 -8.45 -2.69
N SER A 112 -10.31 -7.27 -2.08
CA SER A 112 -9.40 -6.74 -1.04
C SER A 112 -9.35 -7.57 0.25
N LYS A 113 -10.25 -8.54 0.42
CA LYS A 113 -10.23 -9.47 1.55
C LYS A 113 -9.27 -10.63 1.36
N VAL A 114 -8.91 -10.94 0.12
CA VAL A 114 -7.89 -11.96 -0.15
C VAL A 114 -6.53 -11.32 0.09
N ASP A 115 -5.99 -11.58 1.27
CA ASP A 115 -4.76 -10.98 1.75
C ASP A 115 -3.53 -11.66 1.15
N ALA A 116 -2.34 -11.09 1.42
CA ALA A 116 -1.08 -11.62 0.91
C ALA A 116 -0.84 -13.07 1.33
N THR A 117 -1.21 -13.44 2.57
CA THR A 117 -1.02 -14.81 3.08
C THR A 117 -1.89 -15.81 2.33
N THR A 118 -3.13 -15.44 2.00
CA THR A 118 -4.04 -16.27 1.20
C THR A 118 -3.52 -16.42 -0.23
N TRP A 119 -3.06 -15.34 -0.87
CA TRP A 119 -2.48 -15.43 -2.22
C TRP A 119 -1.21 -16.30 -2.26
N GLU A 120 -0.36 -16.20 -1.25
CA GLU A 120 0.83 -17.05 -1.13
C GLU A 120 0.45 -18.52 -0.96
N ALA A 121 -0.55 -18.82 -0.13
CA ALA A 121 -1.05 -20.19 0.04
C ALA A 121 -1.63 -20.76 -1.27
N ILE A 122 -2.35 -19.95 -2.05
CA ILE A 122 -2.81 -20.32 -3.39
C ILE A 122 -1.61 -20.62 -4.32
N ASN A 123 -0.58 -19.76 -4.32
CA ASN A 123 0.63 -19.99 -5.10
C ASN A 123 1.32 -21.32 -4.71
N ARG A 124 1.42 -21.62 -3.41
CA ARG A 124 2.01 -22.88 -2.91
C ARG A 124 1.25 -24.12 -3.41
N ILE A 125 -0.08 -24.05 -3.54
CA ILE A 125 -0.88 -25.14 -4.12
C ILE A 125 -0.49 -25.35 -5.59
N LEU A 126 -0.41 -24.27 -6.38
CA LEU A 126 -0.02 -24.35 -7.79
C LEU A 126 1.41 -24.87 -7.98
N LEU A 127 2.33 -24.51 -7.09
CA LEU A 127 3.70 -25.04 -7.08
C LEU A 127 3.74 -26.54 -6.80
N ALA A 128 2.93 -27.02 -5.85
CA ALA A 128 2.85 -28.45 -5.53
C ALA A 128 2.27 -29.26 -6.71
N ASP A 129 1.22 -28.76 -7.36
CA ASP A 129 0.63 -29.38 -8.56
C ASP A 129 1.63 -29.40 -9.72
N SER A 130 2.35 -28.30 -9.95
CA SER A 130 3.42 -28.22 -10.95
C SER A 130 4.54 -29.24 -10.71
N ALA A 131 4.97 -29.39 -9.45
CA ALA A 131 5.98 -30.36 -9.06
C ALA A 131 5.51 -31.80 -9.30
N ALA A 132 4.25 -32.10 -8.95
CA ALA A 132 3.64 -33.42 -9.18
C ALA A 132 3.55 -33.76 -10.68
N LYS A 133 3.24 -32.77 -11.52
CA LYS A 133 3.21 -32.90 -13.00
C LYS A 133 4.61 -32.88 -13.63
N GLY A 134 5.67 -32.66 -12.85
CA GLY A 134 7.05 -32.60 -13.33
C GLY A 134 7.37 -31.37 -14.19
N ILE A 135 6.53 -30.33 -14.15
CA ILE A 135 6.69 -29.08 -14.92
C ILE A 135 7.87 -28.27 -14.37
N GLU A 136 7.96 -28.15 -13.05
CA GLU A 136 9.06 -27.48 -12.37
C GLU A 136 9.48 -28.27 -11.12
N LYS A 137 10.79 -28.49 -10.97
CA LYS A 137 11.36 -29.28 -9.86
C LYS A 137 12.14 -28.42 -8.86
N GLY A 138 12.36 -27.14 -9.16
CA GLY A 138 13.08 -26.20 -8.29
C GLY A 138 14.56 -26.51 -8.10
N ARG A 139 15.16 -27.36 -8.95
CA ARG A 139 16.58 -27.78 -8.84
C ARG A 139 17.56 -26.69 -9.27
N MET A 140 17.10 -25.77 -10.12
CA MET A 140 17.84 -24.60 -10.54
C MET A 140 16.91 -23.41 -10.42
N VAL A 141 17.42 -22.33 -9.82
CA VAL A 141 16.66 -21.12 -9.60
C VAL A 141 17.43 -19.92 -10.12
N ARG A 142 16.69 -18.95 -10.67
CA ARG A 142 17.16 -17.60 -10.96
C ARG A 142 16.52 -16.66 -9.95
N ILE A 143 17.32 -15.81 -9.35
CA ILE A 143 16.83 -14.76 -8.45
C ILE A 143 16.94 -13.44 -9.19
N ASP A 144 15.83 -12.74 -9.30
CA ASP A 144 15.77 -11.39 -9.85
C ASP A 144 15.28 -10.40 -8.77
N SER A 145 15.84 -9.20 -8.78
CA SER A 145 15.47 -8.16 -7.81
C SER A 145 14.78 -6.99 -8.50
N THR A 146 13.58 -6.65 -8.05
CA THR A 146 12.87 -5.42 -8.46
C THR A 146 12.58 -4.53 -7.25
N VAL A 147 11.98 -3.37 -7.48
CA VAL A 147 11.58 -2.44 -6.42
C VAL A 147 10.11 -2.13 -6.60
N THR A 148 9.35 -2.23 -5.53
CA THR A 148 8.00 -1.66 -5.45
C THR A 148 8.08 -0.28 -4.84
N GLU A 149 7.56 0.70 -5.57
CA GLU A 149 7.54 2.09 -5.12
C GLU A 149 6.64 2.27 -3.90
N SER A 150 7.09 3.03 -2.91
CA SER A 150 6.22 3.56 -1.87
C SER A 150 5.40 4.72 -2.43
N ASN A 151 4.19 4.89 -1.91
CA ASN A 151 3.30 5.98 -2.32
C ASN A 151 3.72 7.32 -1.67
N ILE A 152 4.86 7.85 -2.12
CA ILE A 152 5.43 9.10 -1.61
C ILE A 152 5.78 10.04 -2.76
N HIS A 153 5.72 11.35 -2.51
CA HIS A 153 6.34 12.31 -3.41
C HIS A 153 7.86 12.33 -3.19
N GLU A 154 8.59 12.99 -4.09
CA GLU A 154 10.03 13.13 -3.97
C GLU A 154 10.43 13.70 -2.57
N PRO A 155 11.27 12.99 -1.79
CA PRO A 155 11.51 13.30 -0.39
C PRO A 155 12.71 14.23 -0.21
N THR A 156 12.52 15.51 -0.49
CA THR A 156 13.51 16.56 -0.17
C THR A 156 13.49 16.90 1.32
N ASP A 157 14.63 17.33 1.89
CA ASP A 157 14.69 17.79 3.29
C ASP A 157 13.66 18.92 3.56
N SER A 158 13.46 19.83 2.60
CA SER A 158 12.45 20.89 2.71
C SER A 158 11.02 20.38 2.71
N SER A 159 10.67 19.42 1.85
CA SER A 159 9.31 18.87 1.78
C SER A 159 8.98 18.07 3.04
N LEU A 160 9.94 17.26 3.54
CA LEU A 160 9.81 16.52 4.79
C LEU A 160 9.55 17.44 5.99
N LEU A 161 10.32 18.53 6.13
CA LEU A 161 10.10 19.51 7.20
C LEU A 161 8.74 20.19 7.09
N TRP A 162 8.27 20.46 5.86
CA TRP A 162 6.95 21.02 5.62
C TRP A 162 5.83 20.04 6.01
N ASP A 163 5.93 18.77 5.63
CA ASP A 163 4.97 17.74 6.02
C ASP A 163 4.88 17.58 7.54
N CYS A 164 6.04 17.58 8.23
CA CYS A 164 6.07 17.58 9.68
C CYS A 164 5.26 18.76 10.26
N VAL A 165 5.54 19.99 9.83
CA VAL A 165 4.83 21.18 10.32
C VAL A 165 3.33 21.07 10.06
N ARG A 166 2.93 20.74 8.82
CA ARG A 166 1.52 20.64 8.44
C ARG A 166 0.76 19.61 9.28
N VAL A 167 1.34 18.43 9.47
CA VAL A 167 0.70 17.35 10.24
C VAL A 167 0.69 17.68 11.74
N MET A 168 1.78 18.22 12.28
CA MET A 168 1.82 18.64 13.69
C MET A 168 0.82 19.76 14.00
N VAL A 169 0.66 20.76 13.13
CA VAL A 169 -0.38 21.80 13.29
C VAL A 169 -1.78 21.19 13.28
N ARG A 170 -2.06 20.24 12.37
CA ARG A 170 -3.34 19.53 12.37
C ARG A 170 -3.58 18.77 13.67
N GLN A 171 -2.57 18.10 14.21
CA GLN A 171 -2.66 17.44 15.52
C GLN A 171 -2.90 18.46 16.66
N LEU A 172 -2.22 19.61 16.65
CA LEU A 172 -2.42 20.69 17.61
C LEU A 172 -3.88 21.19 17.62
N TYR A 173 -4.51 21.33 16.46
CA TYR A 173 -5.95 21.64 16.41
C TYR A 173 -6.81 20.51 16.99
N ARG A 174 -6.50 19.23 16.70
CA ARG A 174 -7.21 18.10 17.33
C ARG A 174 -7.04 18.08 18.86
N PHE A 175 -5.87 18.45 19.38
CA PHE A 175 -5.65 18.61 20.82
C PHE A 175 -6.49 19.74 21.42
N LYS A 176 -6.76 20.83 20.69
CA LYS A 176 -7.68 21.89 21.16
C LYS A 176 -9.11 21.37 21.36
N ASP A 177 -9.56 20.40 20.59
CA ASP A 177 -10.92 19.86 20.66
C ASP A 177 -11.13 18.85 21.81
N VAL A 178 -10.04 18.37 22.42
CA VAL A 178 -10.07 17.36 23.49
C VAL A 178 -9.51 17.84 24.82
N LEU A 179 -8.86 18.99 24.86
CA LEU A 179 -8.34 19.63 26.06
C LEU A 179 -9.26 20.78 26.48
N THR A 180 -9.28 21.10 27.77
CA THR A 180 -9.98 22.29 28.26
C THR A 180 -9.43 23.55 27.59
N PRO A 181 -10.24 24.61 27.40
CA PRO A 181 -9.75 25.90 26.91
C PRO A 181 -8.54 26.40 27.70
N GLU A 182 -7.67 27.18 27.07
CA GLU A 182 -6.47 27.79 27.69
C GLU A 182 -5.37 26.84 28.20
N THR A 183 -5.56 25.52 28.11
CA THR A 183 -4.57 24.50 28.52
C THR A 183 -3.20 24.65 27.86
N PHE A 184 -3.18 25.07 26.59
CA PHE A 184 -1.95 25.34 25.85
C PHE A 184 -2.21 26.37 24.74
N TYR A 185 -1.15 26.99 24.24
CA TYR A 185 -1.16 27.92 23.13
C TYR A 185 -0.18 27.46 22.05
N PHE A 186 -0.51 27.74 20.78
CA PHE A 186 0.43 27.56 19.68
C PHE A 186 0.18 28.61 18.59
N CYS A 187 1.23 28.95 17.85
CA CYS A 187 1.10 29.72 16.62
C CYS A 187 1.10 28.78 15.43
N ASP A 188 0.13 28.92 14.52
CA ASP A 188 0.15 28.20 13.25
C ASP A 188 1.30 28.70 12.36
N ARG A 189 2.33 27.86 12.20
CA ARG A 189 3.49 28.14 11.34
C ARG A 189 3.33 27.58 9.92
N SER A 190 2.17 27.02 9.56
CA SER A 190 1.97 26.30 8.31
C SER A 190 2.25 27.18 7.09
N ARG A 191 1.68 28.40 7.08
CA ARG A 191 1.88 29.36 5.98
C ARG A 191 3.35 29.75 5.82
N ALA A 192 4.04 29.98 6.94
CA ALA A 192 5.44 30.35 6.93
C ALA A 192 6.33 29.20 6.45
N ALA A 193 6.11 27.99 6.96
CA ALA A 193 6.84 26.79 6.57
C ALA A 193 6.64 26.45 5.08
N LYS A 194 5.40 26.43 4.59
CA LYS A 194 5.09 26.21 3.16
C LYS A 194 5.79 27.23 2.27
N LYS A 195 5.76 28.52 2.65
CA LYS A 195 6.46 29.58 1.91
C LYS A 195 7.97 29.34 1.87
N ARG A 196 8.58 28.93 3.00
CA ARG A 196 10.02 28.63 3.05
C ARG A 196 10.38 27.41 2.20
N MET A 197 9.60 26.34 2.28
CA MET A 197 9.77 25.15 1.44
C MET A 197 9.72 25.51 -0.05
N ASN A 198 8.71 26.27 -0.49
CA ASN A 198 8.59 26.73 -1.88
C ASN A 198 9.81 27.56 -2.29
N ASN A 199 10.22 28.52 -1.44
CA ASN A 199 11.39 29.34 -1.73
C ASN A 199 12.66 28.49 -1.89
N ILE A 200 12.84 27.43 -1.09
CA ILE A 200 13.99 26.53 -1.19
C ILE A 200 13.98 25.77 -2.52
N ALA A 201 12.81 25.27 -2.95
CA ALA A 201 12.65 24.51 -4.19
C ALA A 201 13.07 25.33 -5.42
N TYR A 202 12.66 26.59 -5.50
CA TYR A 202 12.93 27.46 -6.66
C TYR A 202 14.21 28.29 -6.55
N MET A 203 14.91 28.28 -5.41
CA MET A 203 16.12 29.08 -5.22
C MET A 203 17.35 28.45 -5.87
N ARG A 204 18.21 29.28 -6.47
CA ARG A 204 19.54 28.90 -6.93
C ARG A 204 20.62 29.35 -5.92
N GLY A 205 21.67 28.54 -5.77
CA GLY A 205 22.82 28.83 -4.91
C GLY A 205 22.70 28.30 -3.48
N THR A 206 23.73 27.58 -3.03
CA THR A 206 23.77 26.86 -1.75
C THR A 206 23.70 27.78 -0.52
N LYS A 207 24.49 28.87 -0.49
CA LYS A 207 24.54 29.80 0.65
C LYS A 207 23.18 30.44 0.99
N LYS A 208 22.39 30.81 -0.04
CA LYS A 208 21.06 31.40 0.18
C LYS A 208 20.04 30.36 0.66
N LYS A 209 20.15 29.11 0.17
CA LYS A 209 19.33 27.99 0.67
C LYS A 209 19.56 27.72 2.15
N VAL A 210 20.80 27.75 2.63
CA VAL A 210 21.12 27.51 4.05
C VAL A 210 20.32 28.43 4.98
N LYS A 211 20.23 29.74 4.67
CA LYS A 211 19.43 30.69 5.47
C LYS A 211 17.93 30.37 5.47
N LEU A 212 17.40 29.91 4.34
CA LEU A 212 16.00 29.49 4.26
C LEU A 212 15.75 28.20 5.06
N TYR A 213 16.68 27.25 5.01
CA TYR A 213 16.63 26.03 5.79
C TYR A 213 16.68 26.30 7.29
N GLN A 214 17.56 27.21 7.75
CA GLN A 214 17.59 27.65 9.15
C GLN A 214 16.23 28.24 9.59
N SER A 215 15.61 29.07 8.75
CA SER A 215 14.27 29.60 9.03
C SER A 215 13.19 28.51 9.05
N LEU A 216 13.26 27.52 8.16
CA LEU A 216 12.30 26.42 8.11
C LEU A 216 12.45 25.51 9.34
N LEU A 217 13.69 25.12 9.68
CA LEU A 217 14.02 24.36 10.88
C LEU A 217 13.54 25.07 12.15
N LYS A 218 13.68 26.39 12.23
CA LYS A 218 13.13 27.18 13.34
C LYS A 218 11.61 26.98 13.47
N HIS A 219 10.87 27.13 12.38
CA HIS A 219 9.42 26.90 12.39
C HIS A 219 9.06 25.45 12.76
N THR A 220 9.79 24.47 12.23
CA THR A 220 9.57 23.07 12.57
C THR A 220 9.81 22.78 14.05
N LYS A 221 10.90 23.28 14.63
CA LYS A 221 11.21 23.14 16.07
C LYS A 221 10.16 23.81 16.94
N GLU A 222 9.76 25.04 16.62
CA GLU A 222 8.69 25.74 17.34
C GLU A 222 7.38 24.92 17.32
N THR A 223 6.97 24.40 16.16
CA THR A 223 5.75 23.57 16.05
C THR A 223 5.89 22.25 16.82
N ARG A 224 7.06 21.62 16.77
CA ARG A 224 7.37 20.42 17.56
C ARG A 224 7.22 20.68 19.05
N ASP A 225 7.77 21.79 19.54
CA ASP A 225 7.71 22.14 20.97
C ASP A 225 6.28 22.37 21.44
N TYR A 226 5.45 23.05 20.64
CA TYR A 226 4.02 23.17 20.94
C TYR A 226 3.33 21.81 21.04
N LEU A 227 3.62 20.88 20.12
CA LEU A 227 3.02 19.55 20.13
C LEU A 227 3.50 18.73 21.32
N GLN A 228 4.78 18.82 21.65
CA GLN A 228 5.36 18.17 22.82
C GLN A 228 4.69 18.64 24.12
N VAL A 229 4.39 19.94 24.23
CA VAL A 229 3.63 20.48 25.36
C VAL A 229 2.21 19.89 25.39
N ALA A 230 1.47 19.91 24.28
CA ALA A 230 0.10 19.42 24.22
C ALA A 230 -0.03 17.95 24.66
N VAL A 231 0.91 17.10 24.23
CA VAL A 231 0.99 15.66 24.59
C VAL A 231 1.10 15.43 26.10
N THR A 232 1.62 16.38 26.88
CA THR A 232 1.76 16.24 28.35
C THR A 232 0.51 16.63 29.15
N LYS A 233 -0.55 17.11 28.49
CA LYS A 233 -1.71 17.73 29.15
C LYS A 233 -2.86 16.76 29.43
N GLN A 234 -2.56 15.48 29.64
CA GLN A 234 -3.56 14.43 29.88
C GLN A 234 -4.57 14.78 30.99
N HIS A 235 -4.13 15.45 32.05
CA HIS A 235 -4.99 15.81 33.19
C HIS A 235 -6.01 16.91 32.88
N HIS A 236 -5.89 17.57 31.73
CA HIS A 236 -6.78 18.63 31.26
C HIS A 236 -7.72 18.15 30.13
N THR A 237 -7.81 16.84 29.89
CA THR A 237 -8.66 16.32 28.82
C THR A 237 -10.12 16.21 29.24
N ILE A 238 -11.01 16.61 28.33
CA ILE A 238 -12.46 16.37 28.41
C ILE A 238 -12.89 15.09 27.67
N LYS A 239 -11.98 14.47 26.92
CA LYS A 239 -12.22 13.26 26.11
C LYS A 239 -11.04 12.28 26.23
N PRO A 240 -10.89 11.57 27.38
CA PRO A 240 -9.69 10.78 27.69
C PRO A 240 -9.33 9.73 26.63
N MET A 241 -10.32 8.98 26.14
CA MET A 241 -10.07 7.93 25.13
C MET A 241 -9.54 8.50 23.81
N ILE A 242 -10.05 9.65 23.36
CA ILE A 242 -9.57 10.31 22.14
C ILE A 242 -8.17 10.89 22.38
N PHE A 243 -7.93 11.47 23.56
CA PHE A 243 -6.61 11.99 23.93
C PHE A 243 -5.54 10.90 23.85
N MET A 244 -5.79 9.70 24.39
CA MET A 244 -4.83 8.59 24.33
C MET A 244 -4.41 8.23 22.90
N VAL A 245 -5.36 8.18 21.97
CA VAL A 245 -5.08 7.91 20.54
C VAL A 245 -4.25 9.05 19.93
N LEU A 246 -4.66 10.30 20.16
CA LEU A 246 -3.93 11.47 19.68
C LEU A 246 -2.51 11.55 20.23
N GLU A 247 -2.34 11.21 21.50
CA GLU A 247 -1.05 11.18 22.19
C GLU A 247 -0.10 10.19 21.52
N GLN A 248 -0.56 8.97 21.26
CA GLN A 248 0.24 7.94 20.60
C GLN A 248 0.65 8.33 19.17
N GLU A 249 -0.30 8.86 18.39
CA GLU A 249 -0.03 9.39 17.04
C GLU A 249 0.99 10.54 17.08
N ALA A 250 0.83 11.47 18.02
CA ALA A 250 1.71 12.62 18.18
C ALA A 250 3.13 12.22 18.61
N ARG A 251 3.26 11.27 19.54
CA ARG A 251 4.58 10.74 19.97
C ARG A 251 5.34 10.10 18.81
N THR A 252 4.63 9.35 17.96
CA THR A 252 5.21 8.73 16.77
C THR A 252 5.68 9.80 15.78
N LEU A 253 4.85 10.82 15.54
CA LEU A 253 5.18 11.94 14.67
C LEU A 253 6.37 12.78 15.19
N LEU A 254 6.43 13.02 16.50
CA LEU A 254 7.53 13.75 17.16
C LEU A 254 8.86 13.03 16.97
N ALA A 255 8.89 11.70 17.17
CA ALA A 255 10.09 10.90 16.96
C ALA A 255 10.61 10.95 15.51
N LEU A 256 9.70 10.88 14.52
CA LEU A 256 10.05 11.04 13.10
C LEU A 256 10.52 12.46 12.79
N THR A 257 9.84 13.46 13.35
CA THR A 257 10.19 14.88 13.17
C THR A 257 11.60 15.17 13.70
N ASP A 258 11.96 14.65 14.87
CA ASP A 258 13.31 14.82 15.42
C ASP A 258 14.39 14.13 14.56
N LYS A 259 14.09 12.96 13.99
CA LYS A 259 14.99 12.32 13.01
C LYS A 259 15.17 13.19 11.77
N ILE A 260 14.08 13.75 11.23
CA ILE A 260 14.12 14.62 10.04
C ILE A 260 14.89 15.92 10.34
N ILE A 261 14.66 16.56 11.50
CA ILE A 261 15.43 17.74 11.93
C ILE A 261 16.93 17.42 11.95
N ARG A 262 17.33 16.35 12.64
CA ARG A 262 18.75 15.94 12.71
C ARG A 262 19.33 15.62 11.34
N GLN A 263 18.58 14.89 10.51
CA GLN A 263 18.98 14.58 9.14
C GLN A 263 19.22 15.86 8.34
N THR A 264 18.29 16.81 8.36
CA THR A 264 18.40 18.05 7.59
C THR A 264 19.54 18.91 8.10
N GLU A 265 19.74 19.02 9.42
CA GLU A 265 20.87 19.77 10.00
C GLU A 265 22.21 19.20 9.53
N ARG A 266 22.39 17.88 9.66
CA ARG A 266 23.62 17.19 9.23
C ARG A 266 23.87 17.38 7.74
N ARG A 267 22.86 17.14 6.89
CA ARG A 267 23.03 17.18 5.44
C ARG A 267 23.18 18.60 4.88
N VAL A 268 22.38 19.53 5.37
CA VAL A 268 22.24 20.86 4.77
C VAL A 268 23.10 21.90 5.45
N LEU A 269 23.20 21.87 6.78
CA LEU A 269 23.99 22.86 7.52
C LEU A 269 25.45 22.42 7.68
N ASN A 270 25.68 21.14 7.97
CA ASN A 270 27.03 20.61 8.22
C ASN A 270 27.67 19.96 6.99
N GLY A 271 26.91 19.70 5.93
CA GLY A 271 27.42 19.02 4.72
C GLY A 271 27.78 17.54 4.93
N GLU A 272 27.30 16.93 6.02
CA GLU A 272 27.56 15.54 6.36
C GLU A 272 26.74 14.56 5.50
N LYS A 273 27.30 13.37 5.28
CA LYS A 273 26.55 12.25 4.72
C LYS A 273 25.82 11.52 5.86
N VAL A 274 24.51 11.34 5.68
CA VAL A 274 23.69 10.49 6.56
C VAL A 274 23.57 9.11 5.90
N PRO A 275 23.86 8.01 6.62
CA PRO A 275 23.63 6.64 6.14
C PRO A 275 22.18 6.42 5.69
N HIS A 276 21.96 5.54 4.72
CA HIS A 276 20.61 5.31 4.16
C HIS A 276 19.63 4.78 5.22
N GLN A 277 20.08 3.84 6.06
CA GLN A 277 19.33 3.27 7.18
C GLN A 277 18.88 4.29 8.25
N ASP A 278 19.55 5.45 8.32
CA ASP A 278 19.23 6.50 9.29
C ASP A 278 18.31 7.57 8.70
N LYS A 279 18.01 7.51 7.39
CA LYS A 279 17.20 8.51 6.71
C LYS A 279 15.72 8.22 6.86
N VAL A 280 14.95 9.29 6.94
CA VAL A 280 13.50 9.25 6.82
C VAL A 280 13.12 9.84 5.47
N PHE A 281 12.35 9.10 4.68
CA PHE A 281 11.88 9.52 3.36
C PHE A 281 10.41 9.90 3.35
N SER A 282 9.63 9.54 4.38
CA SER A 282 8.26 9.98 4.53
C SER A 282 7.81 9.83 5.98
N ILE A 283 6.98 10.75 6.47
CA ILE A 283 6.28 10.57 7.75
C ILE A 283 5.00 9.75 7.60
N PHE A 284 4.54 9.52 6.36
CA PHE A 284 3.35 8.74 6.03
C PHE A 284 3.69 7.29 5.72
N GLU A 285 4.87 7.06 5.15
CA GLU A 285 5.43 5.74 4.82
C GLU A 285 6.82 5.60 5.47
N PRO A 286 6.94 5.49 6.80
CA PRO A 286 8.23 5.55 7.50
C PRO A 286 9.18 4.38 7.18
N HIS A 287 8.62 3.30 6.64
CA HIS A 287 9.36 2.11 6.19
C HIS A 287 10.04 2.28 4.83
N THR A 288 9.78 3.36 4.08
CA THR A 288 10.28 3.51 2.72
C THR A 288 11.81 3.49 2.69
N ASP A 289 12.39 2.60 1.88
CA ASP A 289 13.83 2.57 1.65
C ASP A 289 14.23 3.36 0.40
N ILE A 290 15.53 3.59 0.26
CA ILE A 290 16.13 4.14 -0.96
C ILE A 290 16.93 3.05 -1.65
N VAL A 291 16.54 2.75 -2.89
CA VAL A 291 17.21 1.76 -3.72
C VAL A 291 17.85 2.48 -4.91
N ILE A 292 19.17 2.31 -5.03
CA ILE A 292 19.94 2.90 -6.12
C ILE A 292 20.25 1.80 -7.13
N LYS A 293 19.66 1.89 -8.34
CA LYS A 293 19.89 0.95 -9.45
C LYS A 293 20.85 1.55 -10.49
N GLY A 294 21.75 0.70 -11.02
CA GLY A 294 22.62 1.03 -12.15
C GLY A 294 23.33 2.38 -12.05
N GLY A 295 23.20 3.21 -13.09
CA GLY A 295 23.83 4.53 -13.24
C GLY A 295 23.25 5.66 -12.39
N ARG A 296 22.77 5.37 -11.16
CA ARG A 296 22.12 6.29 -10.19
C ARG A 296 20.62 6.54 -10.41
N ASP A 297 19.88 5.55 -10.90
CA ASP A 297 18.42 5.62 -10.83
C ASP A 297 17.97 5.43 -9.38
N ILE A 298 17.35 6.45 -8.79
CA ILE A 298 16.95 6.47 -7.38
C ILE A 298 15.47 6.12 -7.30
N GLN A 299 15.17 5.00 -6.66
CA GLN A 299 13.81 4.53 -6.42
C GLN A 299 13.54 4.53 -4.91
N TYR A 300 12.33 4.93 -4.52
CA TYR A 300 11.91 4.92 -3.12
C TYR A 300 10.85 3.86 -2.89
N GLY A 301 11.13 2.90 -2.03
CA GLY A 301 10.24 1.78 -1.78
C GLY A 301 10.98 0.57 -1.26
N HIS A 302 10.44 -0.62 -1.52
CA HIS A 302 11.01 -1.87 -1.00
C HIS A 302 11.58 -2.72 -2.11
N LYS A 303 12.72 -3.34 -1.84
CA LYS A 303 13.33 -4.29 -2.76
C LYS A 303 12.59 -5.62 -2.66
N LEU A 304 12.10 -6.11 -3.78
CA LEU A 304 11.50 -7.44 -3.89
C LEU A 304 12.48 -8.37 -4.59
N ASN A 305 12.63 -9.58 -4.08
CA ASN A 305 13.30 -10.67 -4.75
C ASN A 305 12.26 -11.67 -5.24
N PHE A 306 12.34 -12.01 -6.52
CA PHE A 306 11.57 -13.09 -7.12
C PHE A 306 12.50 -14.24 -7.48
N THR A 307 12.12 -15.44 -7.08
CA THR A 307 12.81 -16.67 -7.42
C THR A 307 12.03 -17.37 -8.52
N THR A 308 12.66 -17.59 -9.68
CA THR A 308 12.06 -18.30 -10.81
C THR A 308 12.79 -19.60 -11.12
N GLY A 309 12.03 -20.63 -11.49
CA GLY A 309 12.57 -21.91 -11.93
C GLY A 309 13.01 -21.89 -13.41
N LYS A 310 13.57 -23.00 -13.89
CA LYS A 310 13.97 -23.15 -15.31
C LYS A 310 12.78 -22.99 -16.27
N SER A 311 11.59 -23.40 -15.83
CA SER A 311 10.33 -23.26 -16.56
C SER A 311 9.83 -21.80 -16.66
N GLY A 312 10.44 -20.86 -15.92
CA GLY A 312 9.94 -19.49 -15.76
C GLY A 312 8.88 -19.35 -14.66
N MET A 313 8.48 -20.43 -14.00
CA MET A 313 7.55 -20.41 -12.88
C MET A 313 8.12 -19.65 -11.68
N VAL A 314 7.32 -18.76 -11.07
CA VAL A 314 7.68 -18.03 -9.85
C VAL A 314 7.54 -18.97 -8.65
N LEU A 315 8.67 -19.34 -8.07
CA LEU A 315 8.78 -20.29 -6.96
C LEU A 315 8.61 -19.61 -5.60
N ASP A 316 9.07 -18.35 -5.50
CA ASP A 316 9.00 -17.58 -4.28
C ASP A 316 9.10 -16.08 -4.57
N GLY A 317 8.59 -15.26 -3.66
CA GLY A 317 8.63 -13.81 -3.71
C GLY A 317 8.79 -13.24 -2.30
N MET A 318 9.88 -12.54 -2.04
CA MET A 318 10.18 -11.98 -0.72
C MET A 318 10.47 -10.49 -0.79
N ALA A 319 9.83 -9.71 0.08
CA ALA A 319 10.23 -8.34 0.34
C ALA A 319 11.46 -8.31 1.26
N LEU A 320 12.50 -7.61 0.83
CA LEU A 320 13.66 -7.31 1.64
C LEU A 320 13.41 -5.97 2.35
N ASN A 321 13.49 -6.02 3.69
CA ASN A 321 13.62 -4.84 4.54
C ASN A 321 15.09 -4.48 4.72
#